data_AF-A0A9N9P949-F1
#
_entry.id   AF-A0A9N9P949-F1
#
_cell.length_a   1.000
_cell.length_b   1.000
_cell.length_c   1.000
_cell.angle_alpha   90.00
_cell.angle_beta   90.00
_cell.angle_gamma   90.00
#
_symmetry.space_group_name_H-M   'P 1'
#
loop_
_entity.id
_entity.type
_entity.pdbx_description
1 polymer ?
#
loop_
_entity_poly.entity_id
_entity_poly.type
_entity_poly.pdbx_seq_one_letter_code
_entity_poly.pdbx_strand_id
1 'polypeptide(L)'
;KFKDFEVLSGWTKLSIIKPQKKSNSYRIVEIDATLFLEVSTQKPEITFLTDLNNFNLVKNYTWYCHKNKNDNTYYIWTNDKNQNYKHLQLHRMICPEWKMIDHVNRCGLDNHESNLRETTHQENMLN
;
A
#
# COMPACT_ATOMS: atom_id res chain seq x y z
N LYS A 1 10.70 -0.09 -10.04
CA LYS A 1 11.09 -1.30 -9.28
C LYS A 1 11.84 -0.82 -8.05
N PHE A 2 11.48 -1.32 -6.87
CA PHE A 2 12.22 -1.08 -5.63
C PHE A 2 13.67 -1.56 -5.81
N LYS A 3 14.65 -0.85 -5.25
CA LYS A 3 16.06 -1.25 -5.32
C LYS A 3 16.32 -2.42 -4.37
N ASP A 4 17.32 -3.24 -4.66
CA ASP A 4 17.79 -4.33 -3.79
C ASP A 4 16.69 -5.30 -3.33
N PHE A 5 15.86 -5.68 -4.30
CA PHE A 5 14.61 -6.40 -4.10
C PHE A 5 14.77 -7.90 -4.39
N GLU A 6 14.76 -8.74 -3.35
CA GLU A 6 14.78 -10.19 -3.47
C GLU A 6 13.39 -10.79 -3.22
N VAL A 7 12.98 -11.75 -4.07
CA VAL A 7 11.69 -12.42 -3.95
C VAL A 7 11.87 -13.75 -3.22
N LEU A 8 11.31 -13.84 -2.00
CA LEU A 8 11.44 -15.03 -1.16
C LEU A 8 10.30 -16.04 -1.30
N SER A 9 9.14 -15.61 -1.82
CA SER A 9 7.99 -16.49 -2.01
C SER A 9 7.30 -16.31 -3.37
N GLY A 10 6.59 -17.35 -3.80
CA GLY A 10 5.61 -17.24 -4.89
C GLY A 10 4.41 -16.37 -4.51
N TRP A 11 3.62 -15.97 -5.53
CA TRP A 11 2.36 -15.27 -5.32
C TRP A 11 1.34 -16.16 -4.62
N THR A 12 0.86 -15.70 -3.48
CA THR A 12 -0.23 -16.33 -2.72
C THR A 12 -1.49 -15.49 -2.88
N LYS A 13 -2.58 -16.12 -3.32
CA LYS A 13 -3.89 -15.47 -3.40
C LYS A 13 -4.61 -15.60 -2.08
N LEU A 14 -5.09 -14.48 -1.53
CA LEU A 14 -5.94 -14.53 -0.35
C LEU A 14 -7.27 -15.18 -0.74
N SER A 15 -7.56 -16.35 -0.16
CA SER A 15 -8.83 -17.04 -0.34
C SER A 15 -9.90 -16.33 0.49
N ILE A 16 -10.82 -15.63 -0.16
CA ILE A 16 -12.04 -15.17 0.50
C ILE A 16 -12.99 -16.37 0.55
N ILE A 17 -13.60 -16.64 1.70
CA ILE A 17 -14.62 -17.68 1.93
C ILE A 17 -15.84 -17.50 0.98
N LYS A 18 -15.90 -16.41 0.21
CA LYS A 18 -16.96 -16.09 -0.76
C LYS A 18 -16.36 -15.93 -2.16
N PRO A 19 -16.69 -16.81 -3.13
CA PRO A 19 -16.03 -16.91 -4.44
C PRO A 19 -16.22 -15.69 -5.36
N GLN A 20 -17.17 -14.80 -5.06
CA GLN A 20 -17.48 -13.64 -5.92
C GLN A 20 -16.72 -12.35 -5.55
N LYS A 21 -15.88 -12.34 -4.50
CA LYS A 21 -15.13 -11.14 -4.11
C LYS A 21 -13.72 -11.15 -4.72
N LYS A 22 -13.33 -10.01 -5.30
CA LYS A 22 -11.95 -9.72 -5.70
C LYS A 22 -11.04 -9.81 -4.47
N SER A 23 -9.98 -10.61 -4.56
CA SER A 23 -8.97 -10.76 -3.50
C SER A 23 -7.62 -10.27 -3.99
N ASN A 24 -6.76 -9.88 -3.05
CA ASN A 24 -5.39 -9.51 -3.36
C ASN A 24 -4.53 -10.78 -3.46
N SER A 25 -3.48 -10.70 -4.28
CA SER A 25 -2.37 -11.63 -4.20
C SER A 25 -1.19 -10.92 -3.55
N TYR A 26 -0.41 -11.64 -2.76
CA TYR A 26 0.76 -11.10 -2.10
C TYR A 26 1.92 -12.09 -2.16
N ARG A 27 3.13 -11.61 -1.93
CA ARG A 27 4.31 -12.44 -1.70
C ARG A 27 5.24 -11.76 -0.71
N ILE A 28 6.12 -12.55 -0.11
CA ILE A 28 7.16 -12.06 0.80
C ILE A 28 8.39 -11.70 -0.03
N VAL A 29 8.94 -10.53 0.27
CA VAL A 29 10.13 -9.98 -0.38
C VAL A 29 11.08 -9.45 0.68
N GLU A 30 12.35 -9.45 0.37
CA GLU A 30 13.41 -8.89 1.22
C GLU A 30 14.02 -7.67 0.54
N ILE A 31 14.21 -6.61 1.33
CA ILE A 31 14.92 -5.38 0.93
C ILE A 31 15.82 -5.01 2.11
N ASP A 32 17.12 -4.88 1.88
CA ASP A 32 18.11 -4.52 2.91
C ASP A 32 17.98 -5.38 4.19
N ALA A 33 17.92 -6.71 4.03
CA ALA A 33 17.74 -7.70 5.10
C ALA A 33 16.44 -7.52 5.94
N THR A 34 15.47 -6.76 5.41
CA THR A 34 14.17 -6.52 6.03
C THR A 34 13.06 -7.12 5.17
N LEU A 35 12.11 -7.79 5.81
CA LEU A 35 11.01 -8.49 5.13
C LEU A 35 9.77 -7.61 4.98
N PHE A 36 9.18 -7.66 3.78
CA PHE A 36 7.99 -6.90 3.42
C PHE A 36 6.96 -7.77 2.69
N LEU A 37 5.75 -7.23 2.60
CA LEU A 37 4.70 -7.73 1.72
C LEU A 37 4.72 -6.93 0.41
N GLU A 38 4.95 -7.61 -0.70
CA GLU A 38 4.57 -7.08 -2.00
C GLU A 38 3.17 -7.57 -2.36
N VAL A 39 2.27 -6.64 -2.70
CA VAL A 39 0.87 -6.94 -2.98
C VAL A 39 0.51 -6.51 -4.40
N SER A 40 -0.10 -7.42 -5.16
CA SER A 40 -0.62 -7.13 -6.49
C SER A 40 -1.91 -6.32 -6.40
N THR A 41 -1.98 -5.20 -7.11
CA THR A 41 -3.26 -4.49 -7.27
C THR A 41 -4.14 -5.17 -8.32
N GLN A 42 -5.35 -4.63 -8.51
CA GLN A 42 -6.23 -5.05 -9.61
C GLN A 42 -5.68 -4.71 -11.01
N LYS A 43 -4.64 -3.88 -11.11
CA LYS A 43 -3.86 -3.68 -12.34
C LYS A 43 -2.63 -4.57 -12.26
N PRO A 44 -2.51 -5.63 -13.10
CA PRO A 44 -1.46 -6.64 -12.95
C PRO A 44 -0.02 -6.09 -12.94
N GLU A 45 0.20 -4.95 -13.61
CA GLU A 45 1.52 -4.32 -13.72
C GLU A 45 1.89 -3.43 -12.51
N ILE A 46 0.96 -3.23 -11.57
CA ILE A 46 1.18 -2.34 -10.43
C ILE A 46 1.07 -3.15 -9.13
N THR A 47 2.19 -3.17 -8.41
CA THR A 47 2.31 -3.71 -7.05
C THR A 47 2.59 -2.59 -6.06
N PHE A 48 2.37 -2.86 -4.78
CA PHE A 48 2.77 -1.96 -3.69
C PHE A 48 3.45 -2.73 -2.57
N LEU A 49 4.22 -2.02 -1.76
CA LEU A 49 4.99 -2.55 -0.64
C LEU A 49 4.37 -2.09 0.69
N THR A 50 4.38 -2.95 1.70
CA THR A 50 4.04 -2.59 3.09
C THR A 50 4.67 -3.59 4.07
N ASP A 51 4.77 -3.23 5.34
CA ASP A 51 5.32 -4.09 6.39
C ASP A 51 4.47 -5.33 6.63
N LEU A 52 5.11 -6.40 7.13
CA LEU A 52 4.42 -7.64 7.52
C LEU A 52 3.34 -7.41 8.57
N ASN A 53 3.54 -6.44 9.48
CA ASN A 53 2.55 -6.09 10.52
C ASN A 53 1.23 -5.58 9.94
N ASN A 54 1.25 -5.05 8.70
CA ASN A 54 0.08 -4.56 7.99
C ASN A 54 -0.69 -5.68 7.24
N PHE A 55 -0.33 -6.95 7.43
CA PHE A 55 -0.99 -8.09 6.79
C PHE A 55 -2.51 -8.12 6.99
N ASN A 56 -3.00 -7.72 8.16
CA ASN A 56 -4.45 -7.68 8.42
C ASN A 56 -5.17 -6.66 7.51
N LEU A 57 -4.54 -5.52 7.20
CA LEU A 57 -5.09 -4.54 6.24
C LEU A 57 -5.12 -5.14 4.83
N VAL A 58 -4.05 -5.81 4.42
CA VAL A 58 -3.97 -6.51 3.12
C VAL A 58 -5.02 -7.61 3.01
N LYS A 59 -5.28 -8.33 4.11
CA LYS A 59 -6.24 -9.43 4.17
C LYS A 59 -7.70 -8.96 4.12
N ASN A 60 -8.03 -7.88 4.81
CA ASN A 60 -9.41 -7.47 5.06
C ASN A 60 -10.00 -6.59 3.95
N TYR A 61 -9.17 -5.96 3.13
CA TYR A 61 -9.58 -5.00 2.10
C TYR A 61 -9.11 -5.43 0.72
N THR A 62 -9.84 -5.05 -0.33
CA THR A 62 -9.35 -5.17 -1.72
C THR A 62 -8.65 -3.87 -2.10
N TRP A 63 -7.39 -3.95 -2.53
CA TRP A 63 -6.58 -2.77 -2.82
C TRP A 63 -6.48 -2.49 -4.32
N TYR A 64 -6.52 -1.22 -4.68
CA TYR A 64 -6.33 -0.74 -6.05
C TYR A 64 -5.46 0.52 -6.04
N CYS A 65 -4.76 0.76 -7.14
CA CYS A 65 -3.99 1.99 -7.30
C CYS A 65 -4.85 3.10 -7.94
N HIS A 66 -4.63 4.34 -7.51
CA HIS A 66 -5.18 5.54 -8.12
C HIS A 66 -4.03 6.50 -8.41
N LYS A 67 -3.96 7.00 -9.64
CA LYS A 67 -2.95 7.98 -10.05
C LYS A 67 -3.43 9.38 -9.68
N ASN A 68 -2.60 10.20 -9.05
CA ASN A 68 -2.94 11.60 -8.87
C ASN A 68 -3.12 12.27 -10.24
N LYS A 69 -3.94 13.33 -10.29
CA LYS A 69 -4.15 14.10 -11.53
C LYS A 69 -3.05 15.14 -11.74
N ASN A 70 -2.50 15.66 -10.65
CA ASN A 70 -1.56 16.77 -10.67
C ASN A 70 -0.09 16.31 -10.78
N ASP A 71 0.18 15.04 -10.47
CA ASP A 71 1.50 14.45 -10.56
C ASP A 71 1.42 13.02 -11.12
N ASN A 72 2.57 12.41 -11.39
CA ASN A 72 2.65 11.04 -11.90
C ASN A 72 2.66 9.96 -10.80
N THR A 73 2.32 10.32 -9.56
CA THR A 73 2.38 9.44 -8.39
C THR A 73 1.12 8.58 -8.28
N TYR A 74 1.32 7.31 -7.99
CA TYR A 74 0.24 6.38 -7.66
C TYR A 74 0.13 6.24 -6.17
N TYR A 75 -1.11 6.23 -5.67
CA TYR A 75 -1.43 5.90 -4.29
C TYR A 75 -2.29 4.65 -4.24
N ILE A 76 -2.26 3.96 -3.10
CA ILE A 76 -3.04 2.74 -2.86
C ILE A 76 -4.29 3.06 -2.06
N TRP A 77 -5.43 2.58 -2.57
CA TRP A 77 -6.76 2.88 -2.08
C TRP A 77 -7.60 1.60 -1.90
N THR A 78 -8.59 1.70 -1.04
CA THR A 78 -9.67 0.73 -0.90
C THR A 78 -11.02 1.41 -0.69
N ASN A 79 -12.10 0.64 -0.84
CA ASN A 79 -13.46 1.09 -0.56
C ASN A 79 -13.97 0.38 0.69
N ASP A 80 -14.23 1.14 1.76
CA ASP A 80 -14.82 0.58 2.97
C ASP A 80 -16.34 0.43 2.81
N LYS A 81 -16.78 -0.81 2.61
CA LYS A 81 -18.20 -1.15 2.45
C LYS A 81 -19.01 -0.90 3.72
N ASN A 82 -18.38 -0.92 4.89
CA ASN A 82 -19.05 -0.68 6.16
C ASN A 82 -19.26 0.82 6.42
N GLN A 83 -18.53 1.69 5.72
CA GLN A 83 -18.62 3.15 5.84
C GLN A 83 -19.13 3.80 4.55
N ASN A 84 -20.23 3.29 4.00
CA ASN A 84 -20.87 3.84 2.80
C ASN A 84 -19.89 4.01 1.61
N TYR A 85 -19.02 3.03 1.37
CA TYR A 85 -18.03 3.03 0.29
C TYR A 85 -17.02 4.19 0.36
N LYS A 86 -16.73 4.70 1.55
CA LYS A 86 -15.68 5.69 1.75
C LYS A 86 -14.36 5.19 1.16
N HIS A 87 -13.75 6.03 0.34
CA HIS A 87 -12.43 5.79 -0.22
C HIS A 87 -11.36 6.03 0.86
N LEU A 88 -10.58 5.00 1.18
CA LEU A 88 -9.51 5.06 2.18
C LEU A 88 -8.16 4.78 1.53
N GLN A 89 -7.13 5.53 1.92
CA GLN A 89 -5.76 5.35 1.46
C GLN A 89 -5.00 4.43 2.41
N LEU A 90 -4.11 3.58 1.88
CA LEU A 90 -3.36 2.62 2.69
C LEU A 90 -2.51 3.30 3.77
N HIS A 91 -1.65 4.25 3.40
CA HIS A 91 -0.80 4.97 4.36
C HIS A 91 -1.60 5.67 5.48
N ARG A 92 -2.83 6.12 5.20
CA ARG A 92 -3.74 6.68 6.22
C ARG A 92 -4.28 5.64 7.19
N MET A 93 -4.44 4.40 6.75
CA MET A 93 -4.86 3.30 7.61
C MET A 93 -3.69 2.75 8.46
N ILE A 94 -2.45 2.89 7.98
CA ILE A 94 -1.24 2.54 8.73
C ILE A 94 -0.98 3.57 9.84
N CYS A 95 -1.08 4.87 9.52
CA CYS A 95 -0.83 5.96 10.47
C CYS A 95 -2.09 6.83 10.69
N PRO A 96 -3.15 6.31 11.36
CA PRO A 96 -4.43 7.01 11.48
C PRO A 96 -4.37 8.30 12.31
N GLU A 97 -3.42 8.40 13.23
CA GLU A 97 -3.26 9.54 14.13
C GLU A 97 -2.54 10.73 13.48
N TRP A 98 -1.81 10.51 12.38
CA TRP A 98 -1.01 11.57 11.74
C TRP A 98 -1.91 12.50 10.94
N LYS A 99 -1.74 13.82 11.10
CA LYS A 99 -2.58 14.79 10.39
C LYS A 99 -2.23 14.86 8.90
N MET A 100 -0.94 14.89 8.58
CA MET A 100 -0.45 14.84 7.21
C MET A 100 0.66 13.80 7.11
N ILE A 101 0.59 12.96 6.08
CA ILE A 101 1.52 11.86 5.85
C ILE A 101 2.17 12.12 4.50
N ASP A 102 3.49 12.01 4.47
CA ASP A 102 4.28 12.09 3.26
C ASP A 102 5.18 10.85 3.10
N HIS A 103 5.53 10.53 1.86
CA HIS A 103 6.41 9.44 1.49
C HIS A 103 7.83 9.99 1.29
N VAL A 104 8.79 9.55 2.11
CA VAL A 104 10.18 10.03 2.09
C VAL A 104 10.80 9.86 0.69
N ASN A 105 10.55 8.73 0.04
CA ASN A 105 11.04 8.45 -1.31
C ASN A 105 10.11 8.94 -2.44
N ARG A 106 9.02 9.65 -2.11
CA ARG A 106 8.00 10.17 -3.05
C ARG A 106 7.31 9.09 -3.89
N CYS A 107 7.36 7.83 -3.46
CA CYS A 107 6.70 6.71 -4.10
C CYS A 107 5.44 6.32 -3.32
N GLY A 108 4.25 6.71 -3.76
CA GLY A 108 3.00 6.35 -3.07
C GLY A 108 2.60 4.86 -3.16
N LEU A 109 3.36 4.06 -3.91
CA LEU A 109 3.28 2.59 -3.91
C LEU A 109 4.14 1.97 -2.81
N ASP A 110 4.97 2.75 -2.14
CA ASP A 110 5.85 2.29 -1.07
C ASP A 110 5.30 2.70 0.29
N ASN A 111 4.54 1.81 0.93
CA ASN A 111 3.82 2.10 2.16
C ASN A 111 4.41 1.33 3.34
N HIS A 112 5.73 1.10 3.35
CA HIS A 112 6.41 0.66 4.56
C HIS A 112 6.57 1.83 5.55
N GLU A 113 6.45 1.55 6.85
CA GLU A 113 6.36 2.57 7.90
C GLU A 113 7.55 3.51 7.91
N SER A 114 8.78 3.02 7.73
CA SER A 114 9.98 3.88 7.68
C SER A 114 10.06 4.79 6.45
N ASN A 115 9.25 4.56 5.40
CA ASN A 115 9.10 5.48 4.28
C ASN A 115 7.97 6.49 4.50
N LEU A 116 7.17 6.34 5.55
CA LEU A 116 6.13 7.30 5.91
C LEU A 116 6.66 8.26 6.97
N ARG A 117 6.30 9.54 6.85
CA ARG A 117 6.56 10.54 7.89
C ARG A 117 5.34 11.40 8.16
N GLU A 118 5.16 11.82 9.41
CA GLU A 118 4.27 12.92 9.72
C GLU A 118 4.91 14.23 9.23
N THR A 119 4.11 15.07 8.60
CA THR A 119 4.57 16.34 8.02
C THR A 119 3.56 17.45 8.26
N THR A 120 3.91 18.68 7.91
CA THR A 120 2.98 19.81 7.80
C THR A 120 2.72 20.15 6.34
N HIS A 121 1.65 20.92 6.07
CA HIS A 121 1.37 21.41 4.71
C HIS A 121 2.53 22.22 4.14
N GLN A 122 3.23 22.99 4.98
CA GLN A 122 4.35 23.81 4.54
C GLN A 122 5.55 22.93 4.12
N GLU A 123 5.88 21.92 4.91
CA GLU A 123 6.97 20.97 4.61
C GLU A 123 6.64 20.07 3.41
N ASN A 124 5.38 19.69 3.24
CA ASN A 124 4.93 18.90 2.10
C ASN A 124 5.03 19.68 0.77
N MET A 125 4.73 20.98 0.78
CA MET A 125 4.79 21.84 -0.41
C MET A 125 6.23 22.17 -0.86
N LEU A 126 7.21 22.04 0.02
CA LEU A 126 8.62 22.24 -0.30
C LEU A 126 9.26 21.03 -1.00
N ASN A 127 8.54 19.92 -1.09
CA ASN A 127 8.97 18.70 -1.77
C ASN A 127 8.40 18.62 -3.18
#